data_AF-A0A1V5B301-F1
#
_entry.id   AF-A0A1V5B301-F1
#
_cell.length_a   1.000
_cell.length_b   1.000
_cell.length_c   1.000
_cell.angle_alpha   90.00
_cell.angle_beta   90.00
_cell.angle_gamma   90.00
#
_symmetry.space_group_name_H-M   'P 1'
#
loop_
_entity.id
_entity.type
_entity.pdbx_description
1 polymer ?
#
loop_
_entity_poly.entity_id
_entity_poly.type
_entity_poly.pdbx_seq_one_letter_code
_entity_poly.pdbx_strand_id
1 'polypeptide(L)' 'MQLSRLISIIKEVLKTSISVRADFDRLPESYLLRHRHHGGRCPRDGALLQHETLGGRTCYYCPEHQRLADSGPEDER' A
#
# COMPACT_ATOMS: atom_id res chain seq x y z
N MET A 1 8.85 10.07 -12.82
CA MET A 1 7.62 10.72 -12.28
C MET A 1 6.80 9.69 -11.50
N GLN A 2 6.22 10.07 -10.36
CA GLN A 2 5.46 9.16 -9.48
C GLN A 2 4.22 8.55 -10.16
N LEU A 3 3.51 9.31 -11.02
CA LEU A 3 2.29 8.86 -11.69
C LEU A 3 2.50 7.65 -12.63
N SER A 4 3.55 7.70 -13.47
CA SER A 4 3.86 6.59 -14.38
C SER A 4 4.18 5.30 -13.60
N ARG A 5 4.87 5.43 -12.46
CA ARG A 5 5.15 4.31 -11.56
C ARG A 5 3.86 3.74 -10.97
N LEU A 6 2.99 4.60 -10.44
CA LEU A 6 1.70 4.18 -9.88
C LEU A 6 0.87 3.40 -10.91
N ILE A 7 0.72 3.93 -12.13
CA ILE A 7 -0.02 3.26 -13.21
C ILE A 7 0.58 1.90 -13.53
N SER A 8 1.91 1.80 -13.58
CA SER A 8 2.59 0.53 -13.84
C SER A 8 2.33 -0.49 -12.74
N ILE A 9 2.44 -0.09 -11.47
CA ILE A 9 2.20 -0.97 -10.32
C ILE A 9 0.74 -1.40 -10.25
N ILE A 10 -0.22 -0.50 -10.52
CA ILE A 10 -1.65 -0.87 -10.58
C ILE A 10 -1.87 -1.98 -11.62
N LYS A 11 -1.31 -1.83 -12.82
CA LYS A 11 -1.42 -2.86 -13.87
C LYS A 11 -0.81 -4.18 -13.46
N GLU A 12 0.35 -4.16 -12.81
CA GLU A 12 1.03 -5.37 -12.31
C GLU A 12 0.17 -6.08 -11.25
N VAL A 13 -0.26 -5.37 -10.21
CA VAL A 13 -1.06 -5.93 -9.11
C VAL A 13 -2.35 -6.55 -9.63
N LEU A 14 -3.06 -5.88 -10.55
CA LEU A 14 -4.29 -6.41 -11.13
C LEU A 14 -4.03 -7.65 -11.98
N LYS A 15 -3.00 -7.64 -12.84
CA LYS A 15 -2.64 -8.82 -13.65
C LYS A 15 -2.26 -10.02 -12.78
N THR A 16 -1.45 -9.80 -11.75
CA THR A 16 -1.04 -10.85 -10.80
C THR A 16 -2.23 -11.40 -10.03
N SER A 17 -3.14 -10.53 -9.58
CA SER A 17 -4.34 -10.97 -8.86
C SER A 17 -5.26 -11.82 -9.75
N ILE A 18 -5.40 -11.45 -11.03
CA ILE A 18 -6.19 -12.21 -12.01
C ILE A 18 -5.54 -13.56 -12.31
N SER A 19 -4.21 -13.63 -12.47
CA SER A 19 -3.53 -14.89 -12.82
C SER A 19 -3.66 -15.96 -11.76
N VAL A 20 -3.76 -15.57 -10.49
CA VAL A 20 -4.03 -16.47 -9.35
C VAL A 20 -5.52 -16.57 -8.99
N ARG A 21 -6.42 -16.03 -9.82
CA ARG A 21 -7.89 -16.03 -9.60
C ARG A 21 -8.30 -15.44 -8.25
N ALA A 22 -7.61 -14.40 -7.81
CA ALA A 22 -7.79 -13.76 -6.51
C ALA A 22 -7.67 -14.73 -5.31
N ASP A 23 -6.94 -15.84 -5.48
CA ASP A 23 -6.49 -16.66 -4.37
C ASP A 23 -5.37 -15.92 -3.63
N PHE A 24 -5.70 -15.33 -2.47
CA PHE A 24 -4.81 -14.45 -1.72
C PHE A 24 -3.62 -15.19 -1.10
N ASP A 25 -3.72 -16.50 -0.89
CA ASP A 25 -2.62 -17.31 -0.39
C ASP A 25 -1.53 -17.51 -1.46
N ARG A 26 -1.91 -17.36 -2.74
CA ARG A 26 -1.02 -17.48 -3.89
C ARG A 26 -0.44 -16.15 -4.38
N LEU A 27 -0.83 -15.03 -3.78
CA LEU A 27 -0.22 -13.73 -4.09
C LEU A 27 1.24 -13.67 -3.62
N PRO A 28 2.07 -12.78 -4.20
CA PRO A 28 3.42 -12.56 -3.72
C PRO A 28 3.47 -12.18 -2.23
N GLU A 29 4.46 -12.69 -1.49
CA GLU A 29 4.66 -12.37 -0.07
C GLU A 29 4.90 -10.88 0.19
N SER A 30 5.46 -10.19 -0.80
CA SER A 30 5.72 -8.75 -0.77
C SER A 30 4.46 -7.89 -0.80
N TYR A 31 3.28 -8.44 -1.08
CA TYR A 31 2.03 -7.67 -1.14
C TYR A 31 1.50 -7.39 0.27
N LEU A 32 1.09 -6.15 0.53
CA LEU A 32 0.54 -5.73 1.83
C LEU A 32 -0.77 -6.44 2.22
N LEU A 33 -1.46 -7.09 1.29
CA LEU A 33 -2.83 -7.61 1.50
C LEU A 33 -2.94 -8.59 2.68
N ARG A 34 -1.93 -9.43 2.91
CA ARG A 34 -1.92 -10.36 4.06
C ARG A 34 -1.46 -9.73 5.36
N HIS A 35 -0.84 -8.56 5.29
CA HIS A 35 -0.23 -7.87 6.43
C HIS A 35 -1.04 -6.66 6.90
N ARG A 36 -2.11 -6.26 6.20
CA ARG A 36 -2.94 -5.06 6.47
C ARG A 36 -3.96 -5.23 7.61
N HIS A 37 -3.46 -5.58 8.79
CA HIS A 37 -4.24 -5.65 10.03
C HIS A 37 -3.56 -4.83 11.14
N HIS A 38 -4.27 -4.59 12.25
CA HIS A 38 -3.69 -3.89 13.39
C HIS A 38 -2.42 -4.61 13.89
N GLY A 39 -1.33 -3.87 14.07
CA GLY A 39 -0.01 -4.43 14.44
C GLY A 39 0.71 -5.19 13.31
N GLY A 40 0.19 -5.16 12.08
CA GLY A 40 0.83 -5.74 10.91
C GLY A 40 2.19 -5.11 10.59
N ARG A 41 3.06 -5.88 9.93
CA ARG A 41 4.42 -5.47 9.59
C ARG A 41 4.63 -5.44 8.08
N CYS A 42 5.45 -4.52 7.62
CA CYS A 42 5.80 -4.42 6.21
C CYS A 42 6.56 -5.68 5.77
N PRO A 43 6.14 -6.35 4.69
CA PRO A 43 6.80 -7.56 4.20
C PRO A 43 8.19 -7.30 3.60
N ARG A 44 8.58 -6.03 3.39
CA ARG A 44 9.86 -5.66 2.79
C ARG A 44 10.97 -5.48 3.83
N ASP A 45 10.65 -4.89 4.98
CA ASP A 45 11.64 -4.48 5.99
C ASP A 45 11.23 -4.77 7.44
N GLY A 46 10.01 -5.29 7.67
CA GLY A 46 9.48 -5.59 9.00
C GLY A 46 9.01 -4.38 9.82
N ALA A 47 9.05 -3.16 9.26
CA ALA A 47 8.56 -1.95 9.92
C ALA A 47 7.07 -2.08 10.28
N LEU A 48 6.64 -1.46 11.39
CA LEU A 48 5.22 -1.46 11.75
C LEU A 48 4.41 -0.67 10.72
N LEU A 49 3.33 -1.26 10.22
CA LEU A 49 2.42 -0.58 9.32
C LEU A 49 1.62 0.48 10.08
N GLN A 50 1.47 1.65 9.46
CA GLN A 50 0.53 2.65 9.90
C GLN A 50 -0.83 2.41 9.22
N HIS A 51 -1.89 2.89 9.88
CA HIS A 51 -3.23 2.87 9.32
C HIS A 51 -3.98 4.14 9.68
N GLU A 52 -4.76 4.62 8.73
CA GLU A 52 -5.57 5.83 8.86
C GLU A 52 -6.92 5.61 8.20
N THR A 53 -7.96 6.30 8.67
CA THR A 53 -9.28 6.29 8.03
C THR A 53 -9.50 7.61 7.30
N LEU A 54 -9.51 7.56 5.97
CA LEU A 54 -9.68 8.72 5.10
C LEU A 54 -11.01 8.58 4.35
N GLY A 55 -11.93 9.54 4.52
CA GLY A 55 -13.26 9.50 3.89
C GLY A 55 -14.03 8.20 4.19
N GLY A 56 -13.90 7.68 5.42
CA GLY A 56 -14.53 6.43 5.86
C GLY A 56 -13.84 5.14 5.37
N ARG A 57 -12.69 5.23 4.69
CA ARG A 57 -11.93 4.07 4.21
C ARG A 57 -10.64 3.91 5.00
N THR A 58 -10.46 2.74 5.62
CA THR A 58 -9.21 2.42 6.32
C THR A 58 -8.12 2.02 5.33
N CYS A 59 -7.04 2.79 5.31
CA CYS A 59 -5.84 2.59 4.52
C CYS A 59 -4.73 2.04 5.41
N TYR A 60 -3.92 1.12 4.89
CA TYR A 60 -2.69 0.64 5.53
C TYR A 60 -1.50 0.94 4.62
N TYR A 61 -0.40 1.42 5.19
CA TYR A 61 0.81 1.75 4.45
C TYR A 61 2.07 1.57 5.31
N CYS A 62 3.23 1.43 4.66
CA CYS A 62 4.51 1.41 5.34
C CYS A 62 5.10 2.84 5.39
N PRO A 63 5.34 3.43 6.57
CA PRO A 63 5.82 4.81 6.68
C PRO A 63 7.23 5.00 6.10
N GLU A 64 8.05 3.95 6.12
CA GLU A 64 9.41 4.00 5.55
C GLU A 64 9.42 4.12 4.03
N HIS A 65 8.39 3.58 3.37
CA HIS A 65 8.34 3.43 1.91
C HIS A 65 7.32 4.33 1.22
N GLN A 66 6.24 4.69 1.90
CA GLN A 66 5.14 5.51 1.39
C GLN A 66 5.09 6.83 2.14
N ARG A 67 6.18 7.61 2.02
CA ARG A 67 6.30 8.92 2.65
C ARG A 67 5.38 9.91 1.94
N LEU A 68 4.79 10.83 2.72
CA LEU A 68 4.20 12.03 2.16
C LEU A 68 5.31 12.77 1.40
N ALA A 69 5.02 13.19 0.17
CA ALA A 69 5.87 14.19 -0.47
C ALA A 69 5.81 15.45 0.40
N ASP A 70 6.95 16.14 0.58
CA ASP A 70 7.04 17.36 1.38
C ASP A 70 5.83 18.25 1.05
N SER A 71 4.91 18.32 2.00
CA SER A 71 3.74 19.17 1.89
C SER A 71 4.28 20.59 1.88
N GLY A 72 4.08 21.29 0.76
CA GLY A 72 4.01 22.75 0.80
C GLY A 72 3.04 23.18 1.91
N PRO A 73 3.20 24.39 2.47
CA PRO A 73 2.53 24.79 3.69
C PRO A 73 1.03 24.49 3.62
N GLU A 74 0.55 23.91 4.72
CA GLU A 74 -0.83 23.47 4.93
C GLU A 74 -1.78 24.62 4.57
N ASP A 75 -2.67 24.40 3.60
CA ASP A 75 -3.76 25.32 3.30
C ASP A 75 -4.76 25.25 4.47
N GLU A 76 -4.59 26.17 5.43
CA GLU A 76 -5.55 26.48 6.48
C GLU A 76 -6.95 26.67 5.85
N ARG A 77 -7.86 25.73 6.12
CA ARG A 77 -9.29 25.91 5.90
C ARG A 77 -10.12 25.06 6.85
#